data_AF-A0A8B6CM17-F1
#
_entry.id   AF-A0A8B6CM17-F1
#
_cell.length_a   1.000
_cell.length_b   1.000
_cell.length_c   1.000
_cell.angle_alpha   90.00
_cell.angle_beta   90.00
_cell.angle_gamma   90.00
#
_symmetry.space_group_name_H-M   'P 1'
#
loop_
_entity.id
_entity.type
_entity.pdbx_description
1 polymer ?
#
loop_
_entity_poly.entity_id
_entity_poly.type
_entity_poly.pdbx_seq_one_letter_code
_entity_poly.pdbx_strand_id
1 'polypeptide(L)'
;MLRQQSINTFWLCRTIFAVDRGADGVRVIYWYHRQFIEAAQDRYCIKGKQSFLHSALADFFAGTWSNGNKKPFENTKNKTKGTEDRLVTAQPYKFKDSYNYRKLGHLPYHRIKAGQLEKAKSECLCNFKFLQTKLIAMSYRNVFRDLNLARNTFENDKELAWITDAFKLSEYALSHDPYQLAPHMIDRLSKEKIVSSFVEQCRQSDVPYLASSDEVLLKPGGELIYTMTGHTSTVKSLDVTANGSTAVT
;
A
#
# COMPACT_ATOMS: atom_id res chain seq x y z
N MET A 1 -44.03 -10.02 -26.47
CA MET A 1 -44.25 -9.29 -25.20
C MET A 1 -43.36 -9.76 -24.02
N LEU A 2 -42.35 -10.62 -24.23
CA LEU A 2 -41.52 -11.21 -23.14
C LEU A 2 -40.11 -10.60 -22.98
N ARG A 3 -39.72 -9.59 -23.77
CA ARG A 3 -38.38 -8.96 -23.68
C ARG A 3 -38.29 -7.70 -22.81
N GLN A 4 -39.42 -7.11 -22.42
CA GLN A 4 -39.42 -5.89 -21.59
C GLN A 4 -39.35 -6.19 -20.08
N GLN A 5 -39.77 -7.39 -19.65
CA GLN A 5 -39.80 -7.74 -18.22
C GLN A 5 -38.40 -8.01 -17.64
N SER A 6 -37.45 -8.56 -18.40
CA SER A 6 -36.11 -8.89 -17.86
C SER A 6 -35.22 -7.67 -17.60
N ILE A 7 -35.44 -6.58 -18.34
CA ILE A 7 -34.68 -5.33 -18.18
C ILE A 7 -35.12 -4.62 -16.90
N ASN A 8 -36.43 -4.58 -16.60
CA ASN A 8 -36.93 -3.97 -15.38
C ASN A 8 -36.53 -4.73 -14.11
N THR A 9 -36.45 -6.07 -14.13
CA THR A 9 -35.93 -6.84 -12.98
C THR A 9 -34.45 -6.58 -12.71
N PHE A 10 -33.65 -6.33 -13.76
CA PHE A 10 -32.23 -5.99 -13.61
C PHE A 10 -32.05 -4.61 -12.95
N TRP A 11 -32.91 -3.64 -13.29
CA TRP A 11 -32.90 -2.31 -12.68
C TRP A 11 -33.47 -2.28 -11.25
N LEU A 12 -34.53 -3.04 -10.97
CA LEU A 12 -35.11 -3.18 -9.62
C LEU A 12 -34.19 -3.94 -8.66
N CYS A 13 -33.44 -4.93 -9.13
CA CYS A 13 -32.50 -5.69 -8.29
C CYS A 13 -31.21 -4.89 -7.99
N ARG A 14 -30.84 -3.97 -8.88
CA ARG A 14 -29.66 -3.10 -8.69
C ARG A 14 -29.83 -2.19 -7.48
N THR A 15 -31.03 -1.70 -7.19
CA THR A 15 -31.29 -0.77 -6.07
C THR A 15 -31.32 -1.44 -4.69
N ILE A 16 -31.52 -2.76 -4.62
CA ILE A 16 -31.70 -3.48 -3.35
C ILE A 16 -30.37 -4.06 -2.83
N PHE A 17 -29.47 -4.49 -3.71
CA PHE A 17 -28.23 -5.19 -3.32
C PHE A 17 -26.94 -4.43 -3.61
N ALA A 18 -26.97 -3.45 -4.52
CA ALA A 18 -25.81 -2.70 -4.93
C ALA A 18 -26.06 -1.19 -4.81
N VAL A 19 -25.05 -0.44 -4.40
CA VAL A 19 -25.13 1.02 -4.27
C VAL A 19 -23.93 1.67 -4.93
N ASP A 20 -24.15 2.86 -5.47
CA ASP A 20 -23.06 3.71 -5.92
C ASP A 20 -22.38 4.30 -4.68
N ARG A 21 -21.05 4.17 -4.60
CA ARG A 21 -20.20 4.78 -3.58
C ARG A 21 -19.02 5.50 -4.21
N GLY A 22 -18.59 6.58 -3.58
CA GLY A 22 -17.32 7.22 -3.93
C GLY A 22 -16.14 6.42 -3.37
N ALA A 23 -15.12 6.18 -4.20
CA ALA A 23 -13.84 5.62 -3.80
C ALA A 23 -12.74 6.25 -4.66
N ASP A 24 -11.71 6.84 -4.02
CA ASP A 24 -10.55 7.44 -4.69
C ASP A 24 -10.92 8.49 -5.77
N GLY A 25 -11.96 9.29 -5.51
CA GLY A 25 -12.46 10.30 -6.46
C GLY A 25 -13.28 9.75 -7.63
N VAL A 26 -13.58 8.45 -7.65
CA VAL A 26 -14.39 7.79 -8.69
C VAL A 26 -15.63 7.14 -8.08
N ARG A 27 -16.73 7.09 -8.84
CA ARG A 27 -17.94 6.33 -8.46
C ARG A 27 -17.75 4.85 -8.77
N VAL A 28 -17.98 4.00 -7.78
CA VAL A 28 -17.92 2.54 -7.89
C VAL A 28 -19.21 1.91 -7.41
N ILE A 29 -19.52 0.73 -7.95
CA ILE A 29 -20.62 -0.09 -7.48
C ILE A 29 -20.12 -0.92 -6.31
N TYR A 30 -20.85 -0.89 -5.19
CA TYR A 30 -20.51 -1.58 -3.96
C TYR A 30 -21.69 -2.41 -3.45
N TRP A 31 -21.43 -3.58 -2.85
CA TRP A 31 -22.47 -4.40 -2.25
C TRP A 31 -23.04 -3.72 -0.99
N TYR A 32 -24.33 -3.45 -0.97
CA TYR A 32 -24.94 -2.66 0.10
C TYR A 32 -24.92 -3.40 1.45
N HIS A 33 -25.31 -4.68 1.45
CA HIS A 33 -25.61 -5.40 2.70
C HIS A 33 -24.41 -6.18 3.24
N ARG A 34 -24.11 -5.99 4.54
CA ARG A 34 -23.00 -6.68 5.24
C ARG A 34 -23.07 -8.20 5.10
N GLN A 35 -24.26 -8.79 5.22
CA GLN A 35 -24.45 -10.24 5.11
C GLN A 35 -23.99 -10.80 3.76
N PHE A 36 -24.06 -10.03 2.67
CA PHE A 36 -23.56 -10.49 1.38
C PHE A 36 -22.03 -10.58 1.38
N ILE A 37 -21.36 -9.61 1.99
CA ILE A 37 -19.90 -9.60 2.12
C ILE A 37 -19.46 -10.79 2.97
N GLU A 38 -20.14 -11.06 4.07
CA GLU A 38 -19.86 -12.20 4.95
C GLU A 38 -20.10 -13.54 4.24
N ALA A 39 -21.26 -13.71 3.61
CA ALA A 39 -21.56 -14.93 2.86
C ALA A 39 -20.58 -15.17 1.70
N ALA A 40 -20.15 -14.11 1.02
CA ALA A 40 -19.12 -14.20 -0.01
C ALA A 40 -17.75 -14.55 0.57
N GLN A 41 -17.37 -13.99 1.72
CA GLN A 41 -16.13 -14.35 2.43
C GLN A 41 -16.15 -15.82 2.85
N ASP A 42 -17.25 -16.30 3.44
CA ASP A 42 -17.37 -17.70 3.87
C ASP A 42 -17.31 -18.67 2.69
N ARG A 43 -17.95 -18.31 1.57
CA ARG A 43 -18.01 -19.15 0.36
C ARG A 43 -16.71 -19.15 -0.45
N TYR A 44 -16.08 -17.99 -0.62
CA TYR A 44 -14.97 -17.82 -1.56
C TYR A 44 -13.61 -17.61 -0.89
N CYS A 45 -13.57 -17.05 0.32
CA CYS A 45 -12.34 -16.76 1.08
C CYS A 45 -12.05 -17.80 2.16
N ILE A 46 -12.33 -19.08 1.86
CA ILE A 46 -12.09 -20.23 2.74
C ILE A 46 -10.62 -20.25 3.21
N LYS A 47 -10.40 -20.63 4.48
CA LYS A 47 -9.05 -20.79 5.06
C LYS A 47 -8.15 -21.62 4.14
N GLY A 48 -6.92 -21.17 3.96
CA GLY A 48 -5.94 -21.76 3.02
C GLY A 48 -5.98 -21.18 1.60
N LYS A 49 -7.11 -20.62 1.12
CA LYS A 49 -7.18 -19.95 -0.19
C LYS A 49 -6.87 -18.45 -0.14
N GLN A 50 -6.90 -17.85 1.05
CA GLN A 50 -6.74 -16.40 1.22
C GLN A 50 -5.40 -15.89 0.67
N SER A 51 -4.27 -16.53 0.99
CA SER A 51 -2.96 -16.13 0.47
C SER A 51 -2.93 -16.17 -1.07
N PHE A 52 -3.53 -17.21 -1.69
CA PHE A 52 -3.66 -17.29 -3.14
C PHE A 52 -4.50 -16.16 -3.73
N LEU A 53 -5.65 -15.84 -3.12
CA LEU A 53 -6.52 -14.74 -3.56
C LEU A 53 -5.80 -13.39 -3.45
N HIS A 54 -5.09 -13.15 -2.34
CA HIS A 54 -4.27 -11.95 -2.16
C HIS A 54 -3.14 -11.89 -3.19
N SER A 55 -2.46 -13.00 -3.47
CA SER A 55 -1.43 -13.07 -4.52
C SER A 55 -2.01 -12.71 -5.90
N ALA A 56 -3.18 -13.24 -6.25
CA ALA A 56 -3.81 -12.99 -7.53
C ALA A 56 -4.20 -11.51 -7.70
N LEU A 57 -4.71 -10.87 -6.63
CA LEU A 57 -5.00 -9.44 -6.62
C LEU A 57 -3.73 -8.58 -6.65
N ALA A 58 -2.69 -8.98 -5.93
CA ALA A 58 -1.40 -8.31 -5.98
C ALA A 58 -0.79 -8.37 -7.38
N ASP A 59 -0.82 -9.52 -8.06
CA ASP A 59 -0.35 -9.64 -9.44
C ASP A 59 -1.15 -8.77 -10.43
N PHE A 60 -2.46 -8.62 -10.19
CA PHE A 60 -3.29 -7.70 -10.97
C PHE A 60 -2.81 -6.26 -10.79
N PHE A 61 -2.70 -5.75 -9.56
CA PHE A 61 -2.25 -4.37 -9.29
C PHE A 61 -0.78 -4.13 -9.64
N ALA A 62 0.07 -5.14 -9.56
CA ALA A 62 1.45 -5.09 -10.03
C ALA A 62 1.52 -4.93 -11.55
N GLY A 63 0.50 -5.42 -12.28
CA GLY A 63 0.49 -5.47 -13.74
C GLY A 63 1.29 -6.66 -14.30
N THR A 64 1.52 -7.70 -13.50
CA THR A 64 2.36 -8.86 -13.86
C THR A 64 1.92 -9.53 -15.16
N TRP A 65 0.60 -9.60 -15.40
CA TRP A 65 0.00 -10.27 -16.55
C TRP A 65 -0.49 -9.29 -17.64
N SER A 66 0.06 -8.09 -17.67
CA SER A 66 -0.22 -7.08 -18.71
C SER A 66 0.85 -7.08 -19.81
N ASN A 67 0.66 -6.27 -20.86
CA ASN A 67 1.63 -6.07 -21.95
C ASN A 67 2.03 -7.36 -22.70
N GLY A 68 1.07 -8.27 -22.94
CA GLY A 68 1.32 -9.52 -23.68
C GLY A 68 1.87 -10.67 -22.84
N ASN A 69 2.07 -10.47 -21.52
CA ASN A 69 2.53 -11.53 -20.62
C ASN A 69 1.46 -12.63 -20.47
N LYS A 70 1.80 -13.85 -20.87
CA LYS A 70 0.88 -15.00 -20.82
C LYS A 70 0.74 -15.55 -19.40
N LYS A 71 -0.49 -15.57 -18.89
CA LYS A 71 -0.81 -16.09 -17.55
C LYS A 71 -0.96 -17.62 -17.58
N PRO A 72 -0.25 -18.36 -16.69
CA PRO A 72 -0.45 -19.79 -16.54
C PRO A 72 -1.86 -20.15 -16.08
N PHE A 73 -2.40 -21.23 -16.60
CA PHE A 73 -3.66 -21.82 -16.13
C PHE A 73 -3.61 -23.35 -16.25
N GLU A 74 -4.45 -24.00 -15.46
CA GLU A 74 -4.71 -25.43 -15.56
C GLU A 74 -6.15 -25.61 -16.03
N ASN A 75 -6.34 -26.39 -17.10
CA ASN A 75 -7.66 -26.68 -17.63
C ASN A 75 -8.37 -27.70 -16.72
N THR A 76 -9.50 -27.31 -16.12
CA THR A 76 -10.26 -28.17 -15.22
C THR A 76 -10.72 -29.48 -15.85
N LYS A 77 -10.94 -29.51 -17.18
CA LYS A 77 -11.45 -30.70 -17.88
C LYS A 77 -10.34 -31.72 -18.16
N ASN A 78 -9.18 -31.26 -18.62
CA ASN A 78 -8.12 -32.13 -19.13
C ASN A 78 -6.85 -32.13 -18.25
N LYS A 79 -6.83 -31.34 -17.17
CA LYS A 79 -5.66 -31.11 -16.29
C LYS A 79 -4.40 -30.67 -17.05
N THR A 80 -4.57 -30.12 -18.24
CA THR A 80 -3.47 -29.61 -19.05
C THR A 80 -3.07 -28.22 -18.58
N LYS A 81 -1.76 -27.98 -18.50
CA LYS A 81 -1.20 -26.66 -18.20
C LYS A 81 -1.01 -25.90 -19.50
N GLY A 82 -1.40 -24.63 -19.52
CA GLY A 82 -1.20 -23.73 -20.64
C GLY A 82 -0.87 -22.33 -20.16
N THR A 83 -0.49 -21.46 -21.10
CA THR A 83 -0.25 -20.04 -20.85
C THR A 83 -0.97 -19.24 -21.91
N GLU A 84 -1.83 -18.31 -21.50
CA GLU A 84 -2.56 -17.46 -22.44
C GLU A 84 -2.48 -16.00 -22.03
N ASP A 85 -2.42 -15.11 -23.02
CA ASP A 85 -2.59 -13.69 -22.78
C ASP A 85 -4.05 -13.42 -22.36
N ARG A 86 -4.21 -12.77 -21.21
CA ARG A 86 -5.52 -12.43 -20.65
C ARG A 86 -5.97 -11.00 -21.01
N LEU A 87 -5.19 -10.31 -21.85
CA LEU A 87 -5.42 -8.93 -22.28
C LEU A 87 -5.62 -8.00 -21.07
N VAL A 88 -4.86 -8.24 -19.99
CA VAL A 88 -4.96 -7.43 -18.78
C VAL A 88 -4.38 -6.06 -19.06
N THR A 89 -5.15 -5.02 -18.75
CA THR A 89 -4.68 -3.64 -18.89
C THR A 89 -3.50 -3.37 -17.96
N ALA A 90 -2.49 -2.66 -18.47
CA ALA A 90 -1.34 -2.23 -17.69
C ALA A 90 -1.77 -1.42 -16.46
N GLN A 91 -1.04 -1.60 -15.36
CA GLN A 91 -1.24 -0.87 -14.11
C GLN A 91 -0.03 0.05 -13.83
N PRO A 92 0.09 1.20 -14.51
CA PRO A 92 1.12 2.19 -14.21
C PRO A 92 0.85 2.88 -12.87
N TYR A 93 1.86 3.61 -12.37
CA TYR A 93 1.71 4.46 -11.18
C TYR A 93 0.83 5.69 -11.40
N LYS A 94 0.79 6.20 -12.63
CA LYS A 94 -0.04 7.33 -13.05
C LYS A 94 -0.68 7.03 -14.39
N PHE A 95 -1.98 7.26 -14.50
CA PHE A 95 -2.73 7.23 -15.74
C PHE A 95 -2.91 8.67 -16.24
N LYS A 96 -2.31 9.02 -17.39
CA LYS A 96 -2.37 10.39 -17.93
C LYS A 96 -2.07 11.41 -16.81
N ASP A 97 -3.10 12.10 -16.32
CA ASP A 97 -2.99 13.15 -15.30
C ASP A 97 -3.30 12.69 -13.85
N SER A 98 -3.83 11.47 -13.66
CA SER A 98 -4.30 10.97 -12.35
C SER A 98 -3.46 9.80 -11.83
N TYR A 99 -3.14 9.79 -10.54
CA TYR A 99 -2.44 8.67 -9.91
C TYR A 99 -3.32 7.42 -9.86
N ASN A 100 -2.69 6.25 -9.98
CA ASN A 100 -3.37 4.98 -9.81
C ASN A 100 -3.52 4.65 -8.31
N TYR A 101 -4.51 5.29 -7.66
CA TYR A 101 -4.80 5.11 -6.24
C TYR A 101 -5.04 3.64 -5.87
N ARG A 102 -5.62 2.85 -6.79
CA ARG A 102 -5.87 1.43 -6.56
C ARG A 102 -4.59 0.62 -6.49
N LYS A 103 -3.65 0.83 -7.41
CA LYS A 103 -2.33 0.21 -7.34
C LYS A 103 -1.59 0.64 -6.07
N LEU A 104 -1.48 1.95 -5.85
CA LEU A 104 -0.72 2.49 -4.72
C LEU A 104 -1.32 2.06 -3.38
N GLY A 105 -2.64 2.04 -3.25
CA GLY A 105 -3.35 1.67 -2.03
C GLY A 105 -3.40 0.16 -1.75
N HIS A 106 -3.63 -0.67 -2.77
CA HIS A 106 -3.93 -2.09 -2.57
C HIS A 106 -2.75 -3.03 -2.79
N LEU A 107 -1.81 -2.71 -3.68
CA LEU A 107 -0.66 -3.58 -3.98
C LEU A 107 0.13 -3.99 -2.72
N PRO A 108 0.61 -3.06 -1.87
CA PRO A 108 1.37 -3.41 -0.66
C PRO A 108 0.54 -4.28 0.28
N TYR A 109 -0.72 -3.91 0.53
CA TYR A 109 -1.64 -4.68 1.37
C TYR A 109 -1.78 -6.14 0.92
N HIS A 110 -2.01 -6.37 -0.38
CA HIS A 110 -2.17 -7.72 -0.91
C HIS A 110 -0.85 -8.51 -0.92
N ARG A 111 0.30 -7.89 -1.19
CA ARG A 111 1.60 -8.57 -1.08
C ARG A 111 1.89 -9.02 0.36
N ILE A 112 1.63 -8.15 1.34
CA ILE A 112 1.81 -8.46 2.75
C ILE A 112 0.87 -9.60 3.18
N LYS A 113 -0.43 -9.51 2.88
CA LYS A 113 -1.42 -10.55 3.23
C LYS A 113 -1.22 -11.87 2.48
N ALA A 114 -0.57 -11.86 1.31
CA ALA A 114 -0.17 -13.06 0.61
C ALA A 114 1.06 -13.73 1.24
N GLY A 115 1.78 -13.07 2.16
CA GLY A 115 3.04 -13.55 2.73
C GLY A 115 4.23 -13.39 1.79
N GLN A 116 4.14 -12.53 0.77
CA GLN A 116 5.16 -12.38 -0.28
C GLN A 116 6.17 -11.29 0.08
N LEU A 117 6.96 -11.51 1.13
CA LEU A 117 7.90 -10.51 1.70
C LEU A 117 8.81 -9.87 0.63
N GLU A 118 9.55 -10.68 -0.13
CA GLU A 118 10.51 -10.14 -1.12
C GLU A 118 9.85 -9.30 -2.22
N LYS A 119 8.64 -9.69 -2.65
CA LYS A 119 7.85 -8.88 -3.59
C LYS A 119 7.32 -7.62 -2.94
N ALA A 120 6.87 -7.70 -1.68
CA ALA A 120 6.43 -6.52 -0.93
C ALA A 120 7.55 -5.49 -0.80
N LYS A 121 8.79 -5.92 -0.53
CA LYS A 121 9.97 -5.05 -0.46
C LYS A 121 10.32 -4.45 -1.83
N SER A 122 10.59 -5.30 -2.81
CA SER A 122 11.08 -4.88 -4.13
C SER A 122 10.06 -4.08 -4.95
N GLU A 123 8.77 -4.40 -4.87
CA GLU A 123 7.72 -3.70 -5.63
C GLU A 123 7.18 -2.47 -4.90
N CYS A 124 7.29 -2.41 -3.56
CA CYS A 124 6.61 -1.38 -2.74
C CYS A 124 7.46 -0.78 -1.61
N LEU A 125 7.76 -1.56 -0.57
CA LEU A 125 8.15 -1.06 0.76
C LEU A 125 9.63 -0.68 0.89
N CYS A 126 10.46 -1.17 -0.03
CA CYS A 126 11.89 -0.84 -0.15
C CYS A 126 12.19 -0.30 -1.56
N ASN A 127 11.15 0.23 -2.22
CA ASN A 127 11.20 0.79 -3.55
C ASN A 127 10.97 2.31 -3.46
N PHE A 128 12.04 3.09 -3.60
CA PHE A 128 11.99 4.55 -3.45
C PHE A 128 10.96 5.17 -4.38
N LYS A 129 10.95 4.76 -5.65
CA LYS A 129 10.01 5.28 -6.65
C LYS A 129 8.56 5.02 -6.27
N PHE A 130 8.25 3.84 -5.75
CA PHE A 130 6.90 3.52 -5.27
C PHE A 130 6.52 4.37 -4.06
N LEU A 131 7.39 4.44 -3.04
CA LEU A 131 7.12 5.19 -1.81
C LEU A 131 6.96 6.69 -2.08
N GLN A 132 7.85 7.29 -2.87
CA GLN A 132 7.78 8.69 -3.29
C GLN A 132 6.47 8.96 -4.03
N THR A 133 6.13 8.14 -5.02
CA THR A 133 4.87 8.27 -5.77
C THR A 133 3.67 8.19 -4.83
N LYS A 134 3.67 7.23 -3.89
CA LYS A 134 2.57 7.04 -2.95
C LYS A 134 2.45 8.20 -1.95
N LEU A 135 3.56 8.76 -1.48
CA LEU A 135 3.55 9.96 -0.62
C LEU A 135 2.94 11.16 -1.35
N ILE A 136 3.35 11.41 -2.60
CA ILE A 136 2.84 12.52 -3.42
C ILE A 136 1.35 12.33 -3.74
N ALA A 137 0.96 11.12 -4.13
CA ALA A 137 -0.41 10.84 -4.54
C ALA A 137 -1.38 10.80 -3.37
N MET A 138 -0.94 10.32 -2.20
CA MET A 138 -1.81 10.03 -1.07
C MET A 138 -1.39 10.85 0.16
N SER A 139 -0.90 10.19 1.20
CA SER A 139 -0.46 10.85 2.43
C SER A 139 0.58 10.00 3.15
N TYR A 140 1.38 10.64 3.99
CA TYR A 140 2.32 9.95 4.90
C TYR A 140 1.63 8.82 5.67
N ARG A 141 0.44 9.08 6.24
CA ARG A 141 -0.34 8.08 6.99
C ARG A 141 -0.65 6.81 6.17
N ASN A 142 -0.94 6.95 4.87
CA ASN A 142 -1.20 5.78 4.01
C ASN A 142 0.05 4.94 3.78
N VAL A 143 1.23 5.56 3.67
CA VAL A 143 2.50 4.85 3.50
C VAL A 143 2.92 4.19 4.82
N PHE A 144 2.87 4.95 5.91
CA PHE A 144 3.26 4.47 7.23
C PHE A 144 2.36 3.34 7.73
N ARG A 145 1.05 3.36 7.38
CA ARG A 145 0.13 2.24 7.67
C ARG A 145 0.62 0.93 7.04
N ASP A 146 1.13 0.96 5.82
CA ASP A 146 1.58 -0.25 5.14
C ASP A 146 2.92 -0.73 5.67
N LEU A 147 3.84 0.19 5.99
CA LEU A 147 5.11 -0.13 6.65
C LEU A 147 4.86 -0.80 8.02
N ASN A 148 3.96 -0.25 8.84
CA ASN A 148 3.59 -0.85 10.13
C ASN A 148 2.90 -2.21 9.95
N LEU A 149 1.99 -2.34 8.98
CA LEU A 149 1.36 -3.63 8.68
C LEU A 149 2.41 -4.68 8.29
N ALA A 150 3.38 -4.30 7.46
CA ALA A 150 4.47 -5.18 7.04
C ALA A 150 5.37 -5.56 8.20
N ARG A 151 5.79 -4.60 9.04
CA ARG A 151 6.61 -4.84 10.22
C ARG A 151 5.94 -5.82 11.20
N ASN A 152 4.64 -5.66 11.44
CA ASN A 152 3.88 -6.56 12.32
C ASN A 152 3.65 -7.94 11.70
N THR A 153 3.66 -8.05 10.37
CA THR A 153 3.47 -9.33 9.69
C THR A 153 4.80 -10.09 9.52
N PHE A 154 5.91 -9.35 9.38
CA PHE A 154 7.25 -9.85 9.11
C PHE A 154 8.24 -9.35 10.18
N GLU A 155 7.99 -9.70 11.44
CA GLU A 155 8.68 -9.13 12.62
C GLU A 155 10.21 -9.29 12.60
N ASN A 156 10.72 -10.30 11.87
CA ASN A 156 12.15 -10.61 11.79
C ASN A 156 12.90 -9.87 10.65
N ASP A 157 12.20 -9.14 9.78
CA ASP A 157 12.83 -8.43 8.67
C ASP A 157 13.43 -7.09 9.13
N LYS A 158 14.75 -7.08 9.29
CA LYS A 158 15.51 -5.92 9.77
C LYS A 158 15.50 -4.75 8.78
N GLU A 159 15.49 -5.03 7.48
CA GLU A 159 15.48 -3.99 6.43
C GLU A 159 14.20 -3.15 6.53
N LEU A 160 13.05 -3.81 6.63
CA LEU A 160 11.75 -3.18 6.88
C LEU A 160 11.72 -2.42 8.21
N ALA A 161 12.31 -2.97 9.27
CA ALA A 161 12.37 -2.28 10.56
C ALA A 161 13.11 -0.93 10.45
N TRP A 162 14.29 -0.92 9.84
CA TRP A 162 15.09 0.30 9.60
C TRP A 162 14.34 1.34 8.78
N ILE A 163 13.75 0.94 7.65
CA ILE A 163 12.98 1.85 6.81
C ILE A 163 11.75 2.38 7.57
N THR A 164 11.03 1.52 8.28
CA THR A 164 9.84 1.91 9.06
C THR A 164 10.20 2.94 10.13
N ASP A 165 11.29 2.73 10.86
CA ASP A 165 11.73 3.67 11.90
C ASP A 165 12.28 4.98 11.32
N ALA A 166 12.93 4.96 10.16
CA ALA A 166 13.32 6.19 9.47
C ALA A 166 12.10 7.01 8.99
N PHE A 167 11.06 6.35 8.48
CA PHE A 167 9.79 7.00 8.13
C PHE A 167 9.15 7.62 9.37
N LYS A 168 9.09 6.86 10.47
CA LYS A 168 8.56 7.31 11.76
C LYS A 168 9.22 8.59 12.26
N LEU A 169 10.55 8.63 12.27
CA LEU A 169 11.31 9.82 12.66
C LEU A 169 11.14 10.99 11.68
N SER A 170 10.71 10.72 10.45
CA SER A 170 10.51 11.70 9.38
C SER A 170 9.05 12.12 9.22
N GLU A 171 8.15 11.72 10.12
CA GLU A 171 6.71 11.98 10.01
C GLU A 171 6.39 13.45 9.74
N TYR A 172 6.97 14.37 10.52
CA TYR A 172 6.70 15.79 10.38
C TYR A 172 7.07 16.30 8.99
N ALA A 173 8.31 16.05 8.55
CA ALA A 173 8.81 16.47 7.24
C ALA A 173 7.98 15.89 6.09
N LEU A 174 7.79 14.56 6.07
CA LEU A 174 7.09 13.87 4.99
C LEU A 174 5.59 14.14 4.95
N SER A 175 4.99 14.58 6.06
CA SER A 175 3.60 15.01 6.10
C SER A 175 3.40 16.40 5.51
N HIS A 176 4.43 17.26 5.56
CA HIS A 176 4.37 18.63 4.99
C HIS A 176 4.88 18.68 3.56
N ASP A 177 5.99 18.00 3.27
CA ASP A 177 6.61 17.94 1.95
C ASP A 177 7.03 16.50 1.60
N PRO A 178 6.24 15.81 0.76
CA PRO A 178 6.57 14.47 0.25
C PRO A 178 7.94 14.39 -0.44
N TYR A 179 8.46 15.47 -1.02
CA TYR A 179 9.73 15.47 -1.75
C TYR A 179 10.96 15.45 -0.82
N GLN A 180 10.77 15.61 0.49
CA GLN A 180 11.83 15.46 1.48
C GLN A 180 12.19 14.00 1.78
N LEU A 181 11.58 13.02 1.11
CA LEU A 181 11.86 11.60 1.32
C LEU A 181 13.35 11.27 1.09
N ALA A 182 13.91 11.65 -0.07
CA ALA A 182 15.29 11.34 -0.41
C ALA A 182 16.30 11.86 0.64
N PRO A 183 16.35 13.17 0.96
CA PRO A 183 17.32 13.68 1.93
C PRO A 183 17.13 13.09 3.32
N HIS A 184 15.89 12.83 3.75
CA HIS A 184 15.62 12.20 5.04
C HIS A 184 16.12 10.76 5.11
N MET A 185 15.87 9.96 4.06
CA MET A 185 16.32 8.56 4.04
C MET A 185 17.84 8.47 3.90
N ILE A 186 18.45 9.33 3.07
CA ILE A 186 19.91 9.36 2.90
C ILE A 186 20.60 9.70 4.22
N ASP A 187 20.19 10.78 4.89
CA ASP A 187 20.82 11.17 6.15
C ASP A 187 20.60 10.07 7.21
N ARG A 188 19.36 9.60 7.42
CA ARG A 188 19.05 8.68 8.51
C ARG A 188 19.59 7.25 8.35
N LEU A 189 19.83 6.80 7.12
CA LEU A 189 20.12 5.39 6.82
C LEU A 189 21.52 5.14 6.21
N SER A 190 22.30 6.18 5.89
CA SER A 190 23.58 6.07 5.16
C SER A 190 24.59 5.07 5.73
N LYS A 191 24.62 4.88 7.05
CA LYS A 191 25.57 3.98 7.74
C LYS A 191 25.13 2.52 7.77
N GLU A 192 23.86 2.24 7.48
CA GLU A 192 23.29 0.91 7.65
C GLU A 192 23.39 0.09 6.36
N LYS A 193 24.30 -0.89 6.36
CA LYS A 193 24.58 -1.73 5.19
C LYS A 193 23.34 -2.48 4.68
N ILE A 194 22.43 -2.85 5.57
CA ILE A 194 21.24 -3.63 5.24
C ILE A 194 20.25 -2.87 4.35
N VAL A 195 20.21 -1.54 4.43
CA VAL A 195 19.33 -0.66 3.64
C VAL A 195 20.09 0.11 2.56
N SER A 196 21.36 -0.26 2.30
CA SER A 196 22.22 0.42 1.31
C SER A 196 21.59 0.50 -0.08
N SER A 197 20.96 -0.57 -0.55
CA SER A 197 20.23 -0.60 -1.83
C SER A 197 19.13 0.46 -1.89
N PHE A 198 18.38 0.65 -0.80
CA PHE A 198 17.33 1.66 -0.73
C PHE A 198 17.89 3.09 -0.68
N VAL A 199 19.00 3.29 0.05
CA VAL A 199 19.69 4.59 0.10
C VAL A 199 20.23 4.98 -1.27
N GLU A 200 20.80 4.05 -2.03
CA GLU A 200 21.26 4.31 -3.40
C GLU A 200 20.10 4.71 -4.33
N GLN A 201 18.92 4.08 -4.19
CA GLN A 201 17.73 4.52 -4.93
C GLN A 201 17.33 5.96 -4.57
N CYS A 202 17.43 6.35 -3.29
CA CYS A 202 17.15 7.72 -2.85
C CYS A 202 18.12 8.73 -3.45
N ARG A 203 19.41 8.38 -3.57
CA ARG A 203 20.45 9.22 -4.18
C ARG A 203 20.16 9.53 -5.65
N GLN A 204 19.53 8.58 -6.34
CA GLN A 204 19.11 8.67 -7.74
C GLN A 204 17.74 9.34 -7.92
N SER A 205 17.27 10.13 -6.93
CA SER A 205 16.01 10.86 -7.04
C SER A 205 15.99 11.79 -8.26
N ASP A 206 14.92 11.71 -9.05
CA ASP A 206 14.67 12.61 -10.18
C ASP A 206 14.34 14.05 -9.74
N VAL A 207 14.03 14.25 -8.45
CA VAL A 207 13.69 15.55 -7.87
C VAL A 207 14.91 16.10 -7.14
N PRO A 208 15.34 17.36 -7.41
CA PRO A 208 16.41 18.01 -6.66
C PRO A 208 16.10 18.09 -5.16
N TYR A 209 17.10 17.82 -4.33
CA TYR A 209 17.01 17.93 -2.88
C TYR A 209 18.28 18.53 -2.30
N LEU A 210 18.17 19.13 -1.12
CA LEU A 210 19.31 19.55 -0.33
C LEU A 210 19.70 18.41 0.60
N ALA A 211 20.97 18.02 0.56
CA ALA A 211 21.56 17.06 1.49
C ALA A 211 22.65 17.75 2.30
N SER A 212 22.66 17.50 3.60
CA SER A 212 23.75 17.92 4.47
C SER A 212 25.01 17.10 4.15
N SER A 213 26.18 17.74 4.22
CA SER A 213 27.47 17.06 4.18
C SER A 213 27.71 16.23 5.45
N ASP A 214 27.12 16.66 6.56
CA ASP A 214 27.23 16.06 7.88
C ASP A 214 25.92 15.39 8.28
N GLU A 215 26.01 14.37 9.15
CA GLU A 215 24.84 13.69 9.69
C GLU A 215 24.14 14.55 10.74
N VAL A 216 23.01 15.14 10.38
CA VAL A 216 22.27 16.07 11.24
C VAL A 216 20.98 15.49 11.79
N LEU A 217 20.39 14.49 11.13
CA LEU A 217 19.16 13.87 11.60
C LEU A 217 19.46 12.68 12.52
N LEU A 218 18.65 12.55 13.57
CA LEU A 218 18.68 11.41 14.47
C LEU A 218 18.48 10.10 13.71
N LYS A 219 19.30 9.10 14.01
CA LYS A 219 19.24 7.81 13.33
C LYS A 219 18.19 6.90 13.99
N PRO A 220 17.58 5.97 13.23
CA PRO A 220 16.75 4.93 13.84
C PRO A 220 17.53 4.10 14.86
N GLY A 221 16.83 3.54 15.85
CA GLY A 221 17.43 2.76 16.93
C GLY A 221 17.93 3.56 18.14
N GLY A 222 17.84 4.90 18.11
CA GLY A 222 18.10 5.77 19.25
C GLY A 222 16.91 5.92 20.21
N GLU A 223 17.04 6.81 21.21
CA GLU A 223 16.03 7.03 22.25
C GLU A 223 14.75 7.73 21.74
N LEU A 224 14.85 8.57 20.72
CA LEU A 224 13.68 9.24 20.14
C LEU A 224 12.90 8.27 19.27
N ILE A 225 11.61 8.09 19.58
CA ILE A 225 10.72 7.16 18.87
C ILE A 225 9.58 7.89 18.15
N TYR A 226 8.97 8.89 18.79
CA TYR A 226 7.85 9.67 18.24
C TYR A 226 8.02 11.15 18.54
N THR A 227 7.52 11.99 17.63
CA THR A 227 7.42 13.44 17.83
C THR A 227 5.96 13.85 17.69
N MET A 228 5.35 14.34 18.76
CA MET A 228 4.00 14.92 18.70
C MET A 228 4.10 16.38 18.25
N THR A 229 3.38 16.72 17.19
CA THR A 229 3.42 18.06 16.57
C THR A 229 1.99 18.56 16.31
N GLY A 230 1.84 19.87 16.08
CA GLY A 230 0.56 20.50 15.77
C GLY A 230 -0.05 21.37 16.88
N HIS A 231 0.59 21.43 18.05
CA HIS A 231 0.18 22.37 19.11
C HIS A 231 0.58 23.81 18.75
N THR A 232 -0.35 24.75 18.91
CA THR A 232 -0.13 26.19 18.68
C THR A 232 0.33 26.93 19.94
N SER A 233 0.38 26.23 21.08
CA SER A 233 0.79 26.77 22.38
C SER A 233 1.56 25.72 23.19
N THR A 234 2.09 26.12 24.33
CA THR A 234 2.87 25.25 25.23
C THR A 234 2.03 24.08 25.74
N VAL A 235 2.56 22.86 25.60
CA VAL A 235 1.97 21.65 26.17
C VAL A 235 2.16 21.66 27.68
N LYS A 236 1.06 21.56 28.44
CA LYS A 236 1.08 21.60 29.91
C LYS A 236 0.95 20.23 30.57
N SER A 237 0.41 19.25 29.86
CA SER A 237 0.13 17.91 30.37
C SER A 237 0.18 16.91 29.23
N LEU A 238 0.41 15.64 29.57
CA LEU A 238 0.34 14.50 28.67
C LEU A 238 -0.33 13.38 29.45
N ASP A 239 -1.29 12.71 28.84
CA ASP A 239 -1.89 11.48 29.36
C ASP A 239 -1.93 10.41 28.26
N VAL A 240 -1.87 9.14 28.67
CA VAL A 240 -1.84 8.00 27.76
C VAL A 240 -2.81 6.94 28.25
N THR A 241 -3.60 6.38 27.34
CA THR A 241 -4.53 5.30 27.67
C THR A 241 -3.76 4.10 28.23
N ALA A 242 -4.38 3.35 29.17
CA ALA A 242 -3.73 2.23 29.86
C ALA A 242 -3.18 1.13 28.92
N ASN A 243 -3.78 0.99 27.74
CA ASN A 243 -3.33 0.07 26.69
C ASN A 243 -2.24 0.66 25.77
N GLY A 244 -1.77 1.88 26.03
CA GLY A 244 -0.75 2.59 25.25
C GLY A 244 -1.19 3.00 23.83
N SER A 245 -2.47 2.85 23.48
CA SER A 245 -2.93 3.06 22.09
C SER A 245 -3.18 4.52 21.72
N THR A 246 -3.35 5.39 22.71
CA THR A 246 -3.75 6.79 22.49
C THR A 246 -3.09 7.69 23.52
N ALA A 247 -2.42 8.72 23.04
CA ALA A 247 -1.86 9.80 23.84
C ALA A 247 -2.68 11.08 23.60
N VAL A 248 -2.88 11.87 24.66
CA VAL A 248 -3.58 13.15 24.64
C VAL A 248 -2.68 14.18 25.31
N THR A 249 -2.53 15.34 24.66
CA THR A 249 -1.66 16.45 25.05
C THR A 249 -2.39 17.78 25.10
#